data_AF-T1BN24-F1
#
_entry.id   AF-T1BN24-F1
#
_cell.length_a   1.000
_cell.length_b   1.000
_cell.length_c   1.000
_cell.angle_alpha   90.00
_cell.angle_beta   90.00
_cell.angle_gamma   90.00
#
_symmetry.space_group_name_H-M   'P 1'
#
loop_
_entity.id
_entity.type
_entity.pdbx_description
1 polymer ?
#
loop_
_entity_poly.entity_id
_entity_poly.type
_entity_poly.pdbx_seq_one_letter_code
_entity_poly.pdbx_strand_id
1 'polypeptide(L)'
;KTYIPGFPTNTGNPAIPQFANVGYVFGDQSNLKPETAKTWSMGFDLTPRQTPGLDVSSTFYNIDYSNEIFGPPLFPEALLNPADYQLYKSYIHPVSNPANCSASNPDYAPGMQPFLNAVGIYGIVTPAQLCTTNLWIDGRTTNIGSMTEQGVDMDVKYHKETPFGLWMLELNATKVVTEKLALAPTAPQTSILGQMANGGVVPWRGRATLGWSKGPWSATLFCNYVGTYENDEPLPGRPNSQVASWTTFDLDL
;
A
#
# COMPACT_ATOMS: atom_id res chain seq x y z
N LYS A 1 12.41 -18.17 7.78
CA LYS A 1 11.54 -19.29 7.43
C LYS A 1 10.78 -19.78 8.64
N THR A 2 9.45 -19.75 8.59
CA THR A 2 8.60 -20.19 9.70
C THR A 2 7.96 -21.52 9.34
N TYR A 3 7.87 -22.43 10.30
CA TYR A 3 7.17 -23.71 10.15
C TYR A 3 5.87 -23.68 10.95
N ILE A 4 4.76 -24.05 10.31
CA ILE A 4 3.44 -24.14 10.94
C ILE A 4 2.88 -25.54 10.73
N PRO A 5 2.76 -26.37 11.78
CA PRO A 5 2.19 -27.70 11.67
C PRO A 5 0.67 -27.67 11.57
N GLY A 6 0.10 -28.59 10.77
CA GLY A 6 -1.34 -28.85 10.76
C GLY A 6 -2.23 -27.65 10.41
N PHE A 7 -1.78 -26.80 9.50
CA PHE A 7 -2.49 -25.61 9.08
C PHE A 7 -3.69 -25.98 8.18
N PRO A 8 -4.91 -25.48 8.48
CA PRO A 8 -6.09 -25.80 7.68
C PRO A 8 -5.99 -25.23 6.27
N THR A 9 -6.44 -26.00 5.29
CA THR A 9 -6.55 -25.57 3.89
C THR A 9 -7.93 -25.90 3.33
N ASN A 10 -8.38 -25.06 2.41
CA ASN A 10 -9.64 -25.19 1.67
C ASN A 10 -9.44 -24.69 0.24
N THR A 11 -8.33 -25.09 -0.38
CA THR A 11 -7.94 -24.64 -1.73
C THR A 11 -8.67 -25.40 -2.85
N GLY A 12 -9.27 -26.55 -2.52
CA GLY A 12 -9.84 -27.48 -3.50
C GLY A 12 -8.79 -28.22 -4.35
N ASN A 13 -7.50 -28.01 -4.09
CA ASN A 13 -6.42 -28.71 -4.80
C ASN A 13 -6.16 -30.09 -4.16
N PRO A 14 -6.35 -31.22 -4.88
CA PRO A 14 -6.13 -32.55 -4.32
C PRO A 14 -4.67 -32.84 -3.95
N ALA A 15 -3.71 -32.07 -4.46
CA ALA A 15 -2.30 -32.17 -4.08
C ALA A 15 -1.98 -31.49 -2.74
N ILE A 16 -2.91 -30.71 -2.17
CA ILE A 16 -2.75 -30.02 -0.90
C ILE A 16 -3.66 -30.68 0.14
N PRO A 17 -3.12 -31.29 1.21
CA PRO A 17 -3.92 -31.87 2.27
C PRO A 17 -4.79 -30.82 2.98
N GLN A 18 -5.95 -31.23 3.48
CA GLN A 18 -6.85 -30.38 4.28
C GLN A 18 -6.16 -29.80 5.52
N PHE A 19 -5.15 -30.49 6.05
CA PHE A 19 -4.25 -29.98 7.08
C PHE A 19 -2.80 -30.15 6.60
N ALA A 20 -2.15 -29.04 6.28
CA ALA A 20 -0.82 -29.00 5.70
C ALA A 20 0.23 -28.59 6.74
N ASN A 21 1.42 -29.16 6.64
CA ASN A 21 2.59 -28.67 7.35
C ASN A 21 3.27 -27.66 6.43
N VAL A 22 3.24 -26.39 6.83
CA VAL A 22 3.54 -25.27 5.94
C VAL A 22 4.90 -24.67 6.29
N GLY A 23 5.76 -24.57 5.28
CA GLY A 23 6.99 -23.79 5.31
C GLY A 23 6.78 -22.42 4.66
N TYR A 24 7.13 -21.35 5.36
CA TYR A 24 7.08 -19.99 4.82
C TYR A 24 8.47 -19.47 4.51
N VAL A 25 8.64 -18.83 3.37
CA VAL A 25 9.82 -18.04 3.05
C VAL A 25 9.43 -16.56 2.90
N PHE A 26 10.24 -15.69 3.51
CA PHE A 26 10.11 -14.24 3.47
C PHE A 26 11.45 -13.65 3.02
N GLY A 27 11.47 -12.34 2.76
CA GLY A 27 12.62 -11.64 2.19
C GLY A 27 12.30 -11.17 0.77
N ASP A 28 13.32 -11.02 -0.06
CA ASP A 28 13.17 -10.51 -1.42
C ASP A 28 13.49 -11.58 -2.46
N GLN A 29 12.78 -11.57 -3.58
CA GLN A 29 13.18 -12.37 -4.74
C GLN A 29 14.45 -11.78 -5.37
N SER A 30 15.35 -12.62 -5.87
CA SER A 30 16.59 -12.16 -6.49
C SER A 30 16.40 -11.56 -7.89
N ASN A 31 15.23 -11.74 -8.49
CA ASN A 31 14.90 -11.32 -9.86
C ASN A 31 13.94 -10.13 -9.90
N LEU A 32 13.90 -9.32 -8.83
CA LEU A 32 13.16 -8.08 -8.80
C LEU A 32 13.54 -7.19 -9.98
N LYS A 33 12.52 -6.60 -10.59
CA LYS A 33 12.64 -5.57 -11.62
C LYS A 33 12.27 -4.23 -10.98
N PRO A 34 12.72 -3.11 -11.55
CA PRO A 34 12.24 -1.80 -11.13
C PRO A 34 10.72 -1.69 -11.29
N GLU A 35 10.07 -0.99 -10.36
CA GLU A 35 8.69 -0.52 -10.51
C GLU A 35 8.62 0.51 -11.63
N THR A 36 7.52 0.53 -12.38
CA THR A 36 7.36 1.42 -13.54
C THR A 36 6.01 2.11 -13.52
N ALA A 37 5.98 3.40 -13.88
CA ALA A 37 4.76 4.18 -13.93
C ALA A 37 4.55 4.83 -15.29
N LYS A 38 3.28 4.93 -15.71
CA LYS A 38 2.83 5.82 -16.79
C LYS A 38 2.06 6.97 -16.18
N THR A 39 2.58 8.18 -16.36
CA THR A 39 2.02 9.39 -15.75
C THR A 39 1.65 10.38 -16.83
N TRP A 40 0.48 11.01 -16.68
CA TRP A 40 0.15 12.21 -17.43
C TRP A 40 -0.56 13.21 -16.51
N SER A 41 -0.43 14.48 -16.85
CA SER A 41 -1.10 15.56 -16.15
C SER A 41 -1.58 16.61 -17.13
N MET A 42 -2.66 17.28 -16.78
CA MET A 42 -3.21 18.40 -17.53
C MET A 42 -3.57 19.49 -16.52
N GLY A 43 -3.08 20.70 -16.74
CA GLY A 43 -3.31 21.81 -15.83
C GLY A 43 -3.64 23.11 -16.54
N PHE A 44 -4.09 24.07 -15.75
CA PHE A 44 -4.28 25.45 -16.17
C PHE A 44 -3.70 26.39 -15.12
N ASP A 45 -3.19 27.52 -15.61
CA ASP A 45 -2.67 28.62 -14.81
C ASP A 45 -3.37 29.91 -15.24
N LEU A 46 -3.89 30.66 -14.27
CA LEU A 46 -4.67 31.86 -14.48
C LEU A 46 -4.17 33.01 -13.60
N THR A 47 -3.80 34.11 -14.25
CA THR A 47 -3.37 35.36 -13.62
C THR A 47 -4.22 36.53 -14.15
N PRO A 48 -5.44 36.77 -13.60
CA PRO A 48 -6.39 37.72 -14.19
C PRO A 48 -5.92 39.17 -14.09
N ARG A 49 -5.91 39.88 -15.22
CA ARG A 49 -5.55 41.32 -15.23
C ARG A 49 -6.50 42.20 -14.42
N GLN A 50 -7.77 41.79 -14.30
CA GLN A 50 -8.80 42.51 -13.55
C GLN A 50 -8.62 42.38 -12.03
N THR A 51 -7.86 41.38 -11.58
CA THR A 51 -7.56 41.15 -10.17
C THR A 51 -6.05 40.96 -10.00
N PRO A 52 -5.26 42.05 -10.11
CA PRO A 52 -3.81 41.96 -9.92
C PRO A 52 -3.46 41.32 -8.58
N GLY A 53 -2.46 40.45 -8.62
CA GLY A 53 -1.98 39.70 -7.47
C GLY A 53 -2.71 38.39 -7.18
N LEU A 54 -3.72 38.02 -7.99
CA LEU A 54 -4.36 36.70 -7.96
C LEU A 54 -3.70 35.75 -8.97
N ASP A 55 -3.23 34.61 -8.46
CA ASP A 55 -2.71 33.49 -9.23
C ASP A 55 -3.51 32.24 -8.85
N VAL A 56 -4.03 31.52 -9.85
CA VAL A 56 -4.79 30.28 -9.67
C VAL A 56 -4.20 29.22 -10.58
N SER A 57 -3.77 28.12 -10.00
CA SER A 57 -3.26 26.95 -10.71
C SER A 57 -4.05 25.72 -10.29
N SER A 58 -4.36 24.86 -11.25
CA SER A 58 -4.88 23.53 -10.95
C SER A 58 -4.38 22.51 -11.95
N THR A 59 -4.05 21.32 -11.45
CA THR A 59 -3.52 20.21 -12.24
C THR A 59 -4.32 18.97 -11.93
N PHE A 60 -4.91 18.36 -12.95
CA PHE A 60 -5.37 16.98 -12.86
C PHE A 60 -4.21 16.04 -13.21
N TYR A 61 -4.01 15.00 -12.41
CA TYR A 61 -3.00 13.98 -12.66
C TYR A 61 -3.60 12.58 -12.72
N ASN A 62 -2.93 11.72 -13.46
CA ASN A 62 -3.19 10.28 -13.53
C ASN A 62 -1.87 9.53 -13.50
N ILE A 63 -1.75 8.60 -12.57
CA ILE A 63 -0.59 7.75 -12.38
C ILE A 63 -1.05 6.30 -12.47
N ASP A 64 -0.42 5.53 -13.34
CA ASP A 64 -0.66 4.10 -13.52
C ASP A 64 0.64 3.34 -13.28
N TYR A 65 0.75 2.74 -12.08
CA TYR A 65 1.88 1.96 -11.62
C TYR A 65 1.73 0.49 -12.02
N SER A 66 2.87 -0.10 -12.35
CA SER A 66 2.99 -1.50 -12.75
C SER A 66 4.30 -2.07 -12.21
N ASN A 67 4.31 -3.39 -12.02
CA ASN A 67 5.42 -4.10 -11.39
C ASN A 67 5.69 -3.63 -9.97
N GLU A 68 4.68 -3.20 -9.22
CA GLU A 68 4.88 -2.85 -7.81
C GLU A 68 5.35 -4.07 -7.02
N ILE A 69 6.29 -3.81 -6.13
CA ILE A 69 7.01 -4.80 -5.35
C ILE A 69 6.29 -4.97 -4.02
N PHE A 70 5.46 -6.01 -3.95
CA PHE A 70 4.81 -6.43 -2.72
C PHE A 70 5.19 -7.86 -2.38
N GLY A 71 5.17 -8.18 -1.10
CA GLY A 71 5.02 -9.57 -0.69
C GLY A 71 3.60 -10.01 -1.02
N PRO A 72 3.40 -11.17 -1.68
CA PRO A 72 2.07 -11.77 -1.80
C PRO A 72 1.39 -11.78 -0.42
N PRO A 73 0.14 -11.30 -0.28
CA PRO A 73 -0.57 -11.23 1.00
C PRO A 73 -1.00 -12.63 1.46
N LEU A 74 -0.02 -13.46 1.79
CA LEU A 74 -0.20 -14.90 2.02
C LEU A 74 -0.14 -15.19 3.51
N PHE A 75 -1.24 -14.85 4.17
CA PHE A 75 -1.58 -15.33 5.50
C PHE A 75 -3.07 -15.10 5.77
N PRO A 76 -3.77 -15.98 6.51
CA PRO A 76 -4.19 -17.34 6.11
C PRO A 76 -5.15 -17.41 4.89
N GLU A 77 -5.61 -16.28 4.37
CA GLU A 77 -6.78 -16.20 3.48
C GLU A 77 -6.62 -16.97 2.16
N ALA A 78 -5.46 -16.85 1.50
CA ALA A 78 -5.17 -17.54 0.24
C ALA A 78 -5.21 -19.08 0.32
N LEU A 79 -5.09 -19.67 1.51
CA LEU A 79 -5.22 -21.12 1.71
C LEU A 79 -6.61 -21.54 2.18
N LEU A 80 -7.41 -20.61 2.73
CA LEU A 80 -8.75 -20.87 3.26
C LEU A 80 -9.85 -20.56 2.24
N ASN A 81 -9.55 -19.76 1.22
CA ASN A 81 -10.47 -19.36 0.17
C ASN A 81 -10.01 -19.89 -1.20
N PRO A 82 -10.81 -20.73 -1.89
CA PRO A 82 -10.50 -21.23 -3.23
C PRO A 82 -10.26 -20.13 -4.27
N ALA A 83 -10.95 -18.99 -4.16
CA ALA A 83 -10.81 -17.88 -5.12
C ALA A 83 -9.44 -17.21 -4.97
N ASP A 84 -9.03 -16.91 -3.74
CA ASP A 84 -7.72 -16.32 -3.45
C ASP A 84 -6.59 -17.30 -3.76
N TYR A 85 -6.80 -18.60 -3.51
CA TYR A 85 -5.86 -19.63 -3.96
C TYR A 85 -5.59 -19.54 -5.46
N GLN A 86 -6.60 -19.30 -6.31
CA GLN A 86 -6.37 -19.17 -7.76
C GLN A 86 -5.50 -17.96 -8.13
N LEU A 87 -5.62 -16.86 -7.38
CA LEU A 87 -4.82 -15.65 -7.59
C LEU A 87 -3.36 -15.86 -7.19
N TYR A 88 -3.12 -16.65 -6.13
CA TYR A 88 -1.80 -16.77 -5.51
C TYR A 88 -1.12 -18.13 -5.68
N LYS A 89 -1.72 -19.09 -6.40
CA LYS A 89 -1.18 -20.45 -6.57
C LYS A 89 0.25 -20.50 -7.12
N SER A 90 0.72 -19.48 -7.82
CA SER A 90 2.12 -19.40 -8.29
C SER A 90 3.14 -19.27 -7.16
N TYR A 91 2.70 -18.85 -5.98
CA TYR A 91 3.50 -18.69 -4.75
C TYR A 91 3.24 -19.81 -3.74
N ILE A 92 2.40 -20.78 -4.09
CA ILE A 92 2.02 -21.90 -3.24
C ILE A 92 2.53 -23.16 -3.90
N HIS A 93 3.49 -23.83 -3.24
CA HIS A 93 4.24 -24.94 -3.79
C HIS A 93 3.99 -26.20 -2.95
N PRO A 94 3.04 -27.06 -3.37
CA PRO A 94 2.91 -28.39 -2.79
C PRO A 94 4.23 -29.14 -2.97
N VAL A 95 4.69 -29.79 -1.90
CA VAL A 95 5.91 -30.61 -1.92
C VAL A 95 5.61 -31.99 -1.36
N SER A 96 6.21 -33.02 -1.95
CA SER A 96 6.06 -34.39 -1.50
C SER A 96 7.43 -34.95 -1.20
N ASN A 97 7.82 -34.96 0.08
CA ASN A 97 9.08 -35.56 0.48
C ASN A 97 9.06 -37.08 0.29
N PRO A 98 10.22 -37.67 -0.07
CA PRO A 98 10.43 -39.11 -0.02
C PRO A 98 10.11 -39.70 1.35
N ALA A 99 9.57 -40.93 1.38
CA ALA A 99 9.19 -41.61 2.63
C ALA A 99 10.38 -41.89 3.58
N ASN A 100 11.60 -41.91 3.04
CA ASN A 100 12.86 -42.09 3.77
C ASN A 100 13.47 -40.78 4.30
N CYS A 101 12.81 -39.63 4.08
CA CYS A 101 13.26 -38.35 4.64
C CYS A 101 13.15 -38.39 6.17
N SER A 102 14.26 -38.14 6.86
CA SER A 102 14.30 -38.05 8.31
C SER A 102 15.36 -37.04 8.76
N ALA A 103 15.40 -36.70 10.06
CA ALA A 103 16.42 -35.80 10.59
C ALA A 103 17.87 -36.29 10.34
N SER A 104 18.08 -37.61 10.33
CA SER A 104 19.38 -38.25 10.08
C SER A 104 19.64 -38.56 8.60
N ASN A 105 18.61 -38.44 7.76
CA ASN A 105 18.69 -38.61 6.31
C ASN A 105 17.82 -37.53 5.63
N PRO A 106 18.32 -36.28 5.52
CA PRO A 106 17.56 -35.13 5.01
C PRO A 106 17.43 -35.16 3.49
N ASP A 107 16.78 -36.20 2.97
CA ASP A 107 16.50 -36.41 1.56
C ASP A 107 15.23 -35.65 1.15
N TYR A 108 15.36 -34.34 0.98
CA TYR A 108 14.23 -33.46 0.66
C TYR A 108 13.80 -33.58 -0.80
N ALA A 109 12.51 -33.37 -1.07
CA ALA A 109 12.00 -33.30 -2.43
C ALA A 109 12.75 -32.23 -3.25
N PRO A 110 13.08 -32.46 -4.53
CA PRO A 110 13.77 -31.47 -5.37
C PRO A 110 13.07 -30.11 -5.42
N GLY A 111 11.74 -30.10 -5.37
CA GLY A 111 10.94 -28.88 -5.32
C GLY A 111 11.15 -28.00 -4.08
N MET A 112 11.74 -28.54 -2.99
CA MET A 112 12.09 -27.77 -1.81
C MET A 112 13.39 -26.97 -1.97
N GLN A 113 14.28 -27.39 -2.88
CA GLN A 113 15.64 -26.85 -2.96
C GLN A 113 15.72 -25.32 -3.11
N PRO A 114 14.88 -24.66 -3.95
CA PRO A 114 14.88 -23.19 -4.04
C PRO A 114 14.53 -22.51 -2.71
N PHE A 115 13.60 -23.08 -1.94
CA PHE A 115 13.15 -22.54 -0.66
C PHE A 115 14.11 -22.85 0.49
N LEU A 116 14.84 -23.97 0.43
CA LEU A 116 15.90 -24.32 1.38
C LEU A 116 17.10 -23.36 1.30
N ASN A 117 17.39 -22.82 0.13
CA ASN A 117 18.51 -21.90 -0.09
C ASN A 117 18.12 -20.42 -0.02
N ALA A 118 16.83 -20.10 0.09
CA ALA A 118 16.37 -18.71 0.17
C ALA A 118 16.88 -17.98 1.42
N VAL A 119 17.26 -16.71 1.23
CA VAL A 119 17.75 -15.77 2.25
C VAL A 119 16.57 -14.90 2.72
N GLY A 120 16.45 -14.66 4.03
CA GLY A 120 15.33 -13.90 4.62
C GLY A 120 14.75 -14.62 5.84
N ILE A 121 15.06 -14.09 7.03
CA ILE A 121 15.07 -14.85 8.29
C ILE A 121 13.87 -14.48 9.16
N TYR A 122 13.12 -15.49 9.58
CA TYR A 122 12.22 -15.50 10.75
C TYR A 122 11.83 -16.94 11.04
N GLY A 123 12.08 -17.50 12.24
CA GLY A 123 11.64 -18.84 12.65
C GLY A 123 12.71 -19.95 12.62
N ILE A 124 12.53 -20.96 13.48
CA ILE A 124 13.38 -22.16 13.56
C ILE A 124 12.76 -23.24 12.67
N VAL A 125 13.58 -23.79 11.76
CA VAL A 125 13.18 -24.91 10.92
C VAL A 125 14.24 -25.99 11.03
N THR A 126 13.85 -27.16 11.54
CA THR A 126 14.72 -28.32 11.73
C THR A 126 14.62 -29.28 10.54
N PRO A 127 15.64 -30.13 10.30
CA PRO A 127 15.55 -31.19 9.28
C PRO A 127 14.32 -32.09 9.42
N ALA A 128 13.93 -32.44 10.66
CA ALA A 128 12.73 -33.23 10.92
C ALA A 128 11.45 -32.53 10.43
N GLN A 129 11.30 -31.24 10.73
CA GLN A 129 10.15 -30.44 10.29
C GLN A 129 10.11 -30.28 8.77
N LEU A 130 11.28 -30.11 8.13
CA LEU A 130 11.39 -30.04 6.68
C LEU A 130 10.93 -31.32 6.00
N CYS A 131 11.23 -32.49 6.57
CA CYS A 131 10.74 -33.77 6.05
C CYS A 131 9.23 -33.93 6.16
N THR A 132 8.58 -33.29 7.14
CA THR A 132 7.13 -33.32 7.29
C THR A 132 6.40 -32.19 6.55
N THR A 133 7.12 -31.17 6.06
CA THR A 133 6.56 -30.10 5.23
C THR A 133 5.99 -30.67 3.95
N ASN A 134 4.73 -30.35 3.66
CA ASN A 134 4.04 -30.75 2.44
C ASN A 134 3.51 -29.55 1.62
N LEU A 135 3.71 -28.33 2.13
CA LEU A 135 3.35 -27.10 1.44
C LEU A 135 4.37 -26.01 1.74
N TRP A 136 4.88 -25.34 0.70
CA TRP A 136 5.69 -24.14 0.82
C TRP A 136 4.93 -22.92 0.33
N ILE A 137 5.03 -21.82 1.07
CA ILE A 137 4.49 -20.52 0.68
C ILE A 137 5.64 -19.57 0.48
N ASP A 138 5.72 -19.01 -0.73
CA ASP A 138 6.68 -18.01 -1.12
C ASP A 138 6.12 -16.60 -0.90
N GLY A 139 6.29 -16.08 0.31
CA GLY A 139 5.91 -14.73 0.70
C GLY A 139 7.01 -13.69 0.47
N ARG A 140 8.03 -14.01 -0.33
CA ARG A 140 9.08 -13.04 -0.68
C ARG A 140 8.51 -11.92 -1.56
N THR A 141 9.00 -10.70 -1.35
CA THR A 141 8.61 -9.54 -2.16
C THR A 141 8.94 -9.79 -3.62
N THR A 142 8.01 -9.43 -4.50
CA THR A 142 8.10 -9.67 -5.93
C THR A 142 7.23 -8.67 -6.70
N ASN A 143 7.52 -8.47 -7.99
CA ASN A 143 6.77 -7.55 -8.85
C ASN A 143 5.39 -8.15 -9.18
N ILE A 144 4.37 -7.83 -8.39
CA ILE A 144 3.02 -8.42 -8.47
C ILE A 144 1.90 -7.39 -8.47
N GLY A 145 2.19 -6.19 -7.98
CA GLY A 145 1.19 -5.18 -7.77
C GLY A 145 0.97 -4.29 -8.99
N SER A 146 -0.22 -3.70 -9.03
CA SER A 146 -0.52 -2.54 -9.85
C SER A 146 -1.45 -1.58 -9.13
N MET A 147 -1.18 -0.29 -9.27
CA MET A 147 -1.92 0.79 -8.63
C MET A 147 -2.28 1.85 -9.66
N THR A 148 -3.49 2.39 -9.55
CA THR A 148 -3.90 3.56 -10.32
C THR A 148 -4.34 4.64 -9.37
N GLU A 149 -3.73 5.81 -9.48
CA GLU A 149 -4.09 7.01 -8.71
C GLU A 149 -4.45 8.16 -9.64
N GLN A 150 -5.52 8.86 -9.31
CA GLN A 150 -5.95 10.07 -10.01
C GLN A 150 -6.38 11.11 -9.00
N GLY A 151 -6.06 12.37 -9.30
CA GLY A 151 -6.45 13.46 -8.42
C GLY A 151 -6.32 14.82 -9.08
N VAL A 152 -6.69 15.83 -8.29
CA VAL A 152 -6.60 17.23 -8.64
C VAL A 152 -5.81 17.94 -7.56
N ASP A 153 -4.75 18.62 -7.97
CA ASP A 153 -4.04 19.59 -7.15
C ASP A 153 -4.53 21.00 -7.49
N MET A 154 -4.68 21.84 -6.47
CA MET A 154 -5.13 23.22 -6.55
C MET A 154 -4.20 24.10 -5.73
N ASP A 155 -3.71 25.17 -6.35
CA ASP A 155 -2.96 26.24 -5.72
C ASP A 155 -3.62 27.58 -6.05
N VAL A 156 -3.97 28.36 -5.03
CA VAL A 156 -4.52 29.70 -5.19
C VAL A 156 -3.71 30.63 -4.32
N LYS A 157 -3.19 31.70 -4.92
CA LYS A 157 -2.44 32.74 -4.22
C LYS A 157 -3.07 34.09 -4.52
N TYR A 158 -3.19 34.92 -3.50
CA TYR A 158 -3.65 36.28 -3.64
C TYR A 158 -2.86 37.20 -2.73
N HIS A 159 -2.20 38.21 -3.31
CA HIS A 159 -1.53 39.25 -2.54
C HIS A 159 -2.09 40.62 -2.88
N LYS A 160 -2.25 41.46 -1.86
CA LYS A 160 -2.73 42.83 -2.05
C LYS A 160 -2.18 43.77 -1.00
N GLU A 161 -1.53 44.82 -1.47
CA GLU A 161 -1.18 45.95 -0.63
C GLU A 161 -2.40 46.86 -0.43
N THR A 162 -2.60 47.30 0.81
CA THR A 162 -3.67 48.20 1.22
C THR A 162 -3.11 49.25 2.18
N PRO A 163 -3.85 50.33 2.47
CA PRO A 163 -3.47 51.26 3.55
C PRO A 163 -3.30 50.60 4.93
N PHE A 164 -3.85 49.40 5.10
CA PHE A 164 -3.79 48.61 6.33
C PHE A 164 -2.67 47.57 6.32
N GLY A 165 -1.81 47.53 5.30
CA GLY A 165 -0.69 46.58 5.19
C GLY A 165 -0.79 45.69 3.95
N LEU A 166 0.18 44.80 3.81
CA LEU A 166 0.21 43.74 2.80
C LEU A 166 -0.59 42.55 3.32
N TRP A 167 -1.55 42.10 2.52
CA TRP A 167 -2.31 40.88 2.76
C TRP A 167 -1.87 39.80 1.80
N MET A 168 -1.75 38.57 2.31
CA MET A 168 -1.43 37.38 1.54
C MET A 168 -2.44 36.29 1.91
N LEU A 169 -3.12 35.74 0.92
CA LEU A 169 -3.99 34.58 1.04
C LEU A 169 -3.41 33.48 0.16
N GLU A 170 -3.22 32.30 0.72
CA GLU A 170 -2.80 31.12 -0.04
C GLU A 170 -3.69 29.94 0.29
N LEU A 171 -3.97 29.09 -0.70
CA LEU A 171 -4.66 27.82 -0.55
C LEU A 171 -3.91 26.78 -1.37
N ASN A 172 -3.48 25.70 -0.72
CA ASN A 172 -2.92 24.51 -1.34
C ASN A 172 -3.85 23.35 -0.99
N ALA A 173 -4.42 22.66 -1.98
CA ALA A 173 -5.34 21.55 -1.74
C ALA A 173 -5.17 20.44 -2.77
N THR A 174 -5.24 19.20 -2.30
CA THR A 174 -5.22 18.00 -3.13
C THR A 174 -6.49 17.20 -2.88
N LYS A 175 -7.10 16.76 -3.98
CA LYS A 175 -8.25 15.87 -4.01
C LYS A 175 -7.92 14.63 -4.83
N VAL A 176 -7.71 13.51 -4.14
CA VAL A 176 -7.62 12.20 -4.78
C VAL A 176 -9.03 11.69 -5.06
N VAL A 177 -9.29 11.30 -6.31
CA VAL A 177 -10.60 10.87 -6.82
C VAL A 177 -10.64 9.37 -7.12
N THR A 178 -9.50 8.79 -7.50
CA THR A 178 -9.35 7.36 -7.74
C THR A 178 -8.06 6.90 -7.09
N GLU A 179 -8.13 5.82 -6.34
CA GLU A 179 -6.97 5.09 -5.88
C GLU A 179 -7.37 3.61 -5.83
N LYS A 180 -6.76 2.79 -6.69
CA LYS A 180 -7.08 1.37 -6.78
C LYS A 180 -5.81 0.55 -6.80
N LEU A 181 -5.83 -0.60 -6.12
CA LEU A 181 -4.70 -1.50 -5.96
C LEU A 181 -5.09 -2.93 -6.35
N ALA A 182 -4.20 -3.65 -7.02
CA ALA A 182 -4.24 -5.09 -7.16
C ALA A 182 -2.93 -5.66 -6.59
N LEU A 183 -3.02 -6.70 -5.76
CA LEU A 183 -1.87 -7.37 -5.12
C LEU A 183 -1.51 -8.71 -5.77
N ALA A 184 -2.07 -9.01 -6.94
CA ALA A 184 -1.72 -10.18 -7.74
C ALA A 184 -1.83 -9.84 -9.23
N PRO A 185 -1.03 -10.48 -10.11
CA PRO A 185 -1.02 -10.15 -11.54
C PRO A 185 -2.36 -10.32 -12.25
N THR A 186 -3.21 -11.24 -11.76
CA THR A 186 -4.54 -11.52 -12.33
C THR A 186 -5.69 -11.03 -11.45
N ALA A 187 -5.40 -10.37 -10.33
CA ALA A 187 -6.43 -9.83 -9.47
C ALA A 187 -7.04 -8.57 -10.11
N PRO A 188 -8.36 -8.36 -10.00
CA PRO A 188 -8.94 -7.07 -10.31
C PRO A 188 -8.42 -6.03 -9.32
N GLN A 189 -8.23 -4.80 -9.79
CA GLN A 189 -7.94 -3.68 -8.90
C GLN A 189 -9.17 -3.34 -8.05
N THR A 190 -8.97 -3.19 -6.75
CA THR A 190 -9.98 -2.75 -5.78
C THR A 190 -9.67 -1.34 -5.30
N SER A 191 -10.70 -0.54 -5.05
CA SER A 191 -10.52 0.81 -4.49
C SER A 191 -9.92 0.71 -3.09
N ILE A 192 -8.85 1.46 -2.85
CA ILE A 192 -8.27 1.68 -1.51
C ILE A 192 -8.36 3.14 -1.07
N LEU A 193 -8.96 4.01 -1.91
CA LEU A 193 -9.10 5.43 -1.61
C LEU A 193 -9.78 5.68 -0.26
N GLY A 194 -9.05 6.33 0.65
CA GLY A 194 -9.53 6.61 2.00
C GLY A 194 -9.63 5.38 2.91
N GLN A 195 -8.91 4.30 2.61
CA GLN A 195 -8.79 3.09 3.44
C GLN A 195 -7.37 2.96 4.00
N MET A 196 -7.25 2.74 5.30
CA MET A 196 -5.96 2.74 6.01
C MET A 196 -5.16 1.44 5.82
N ALA A 197 -5.82 0.27 5.81
CA ALA A 197 -5.17 -1.04 5.90
C ALA A 197 -4.21 -1.35 4.75
N ASN A 198 -4.48 -0.81 3.57
CA ASN A 198 -3.64 -0.98 2.38
C ASN A 198 -2.87 0.30 2.01
N GLY A 199 -2.71 1.23 2.97
CA GLY A 199 -1.96 2.47 2.77
C GLY A 199 -2.65 3.50 1.88
N GLY A 200 -3.97 3.37 1.69
CA GLY A 200 -4.74 4.29 0.87
C GLY A 200 -4.69 5.72 1.40
N VAL A 201 -4.67 6.67 0.49
CA VAL A 201 -4.51 8.08 0.82
C VAL A 201 -5.82 8.70 1.27
N VAL A 202 -5.72 9.69 2.17
CA VAL A 202 -6.89 10.47 2.59
C VAL A 202 -7.38 11.28 1.38
N PRO A 203 -8.67 11.19 1.01
CA PRO A 203 -9.14 11.74 -0.27
C PRO A 203 -9.03 13.26 -0.38
N TRP A 204 -9.01 13.99 0.74
CA TRP A 204 -8.91 15.45 0.78
C TRP A 204 -7.84 15.87 1.78
N ARG A 205 -6.92 16.72 1.34
CA ARG A 205 -5.97 17.41 2.21
C ARG A 205 -5.79 18.83 1.70
N GLY A 206 -5.61 19.79 2.60
CA GLY A 206 -5.30 21.14 2.20
C GLY A 206 -4.83 22.03 3.33
N ARG A 207 -4.22 23.16 2.95
CA ARG A 207 -3.78 24.22 3.85
C ARG A 207 -4.18 25.57 3.27
N ALA A 208 -4.79 26.41 4.09
CA ALA A 208 -4.98 27.81 3.81
C ALA A 208 -4.06 28.65 4.70
N THR A 209 -3.50 29.72 4.15
CA THR A 209 -2.64 30.68 4.84
C THR A 209 -3.23 32.08 4.69
N LEU A 210 -3.35 32.81 5.80
CA LEU A 210 -3.66 34.23 5.81
C LEU A 210 -2.51 34.98 6.48
N GLY A 211 -1.71 35.66 5.67
CA GLY A 211 -0.63 36.53 6.10
C GLY A 211 -1.02 38.00 6.07
N TRP A 212 -0.54 38.74 7.05
CA TRP A 212 -0.66 40.18 7.14
C TRP A 212 0.66 40.79 7.62
N SER A 213 1.08 41.90 7.02
CA SER A 213 2.22 42.68 7.52
C SER A 213 2.02 44.18 7.34
N LYS A 214 2.49 44.96 8.34
CA LYS A 214 2.51 46.43 8.28
C LYS A 214 3.66 46.98 9.12
N GLY A 215 4.67 47.52 8.45
CA GLY A 215 5.86 48.05 9.11
C GLY A 215 6.59 46.93 9.86
N PRO A 216 6.84 47.05 11.18
CA PRO A 216 7.53 46.02 11.96
C PRO A 216 6.61 44.87 12.41
N TRP A 217 5.29 44.95 12.14
CA TRP A 217 4.33 43.97 12.61
C TRP A 217 3.99 42.97 11.51
N SER A 218 3.96 41.69 11.88
CA SER A 218 3.45 40.59 11.06
C SER A 218 2.46 39.75 11.85
N ALA A 219 1.60 39.04 11.13
CA ALA A 219 0.80 37.96 11.66
C ALA A 219 0.50 36.97 10.55
N THR A 220 0.65 35.68 10.79
CA THR A 220 0.29 34.63 9.85
C THR A 220 -0.56 33.56 10.52
N LEU A 221 -1.77 33.35 10.01
CA LEU A 221 -2.67 32.27 10.42
C LEU A 221 -2.61 31.15 9.39
N PHE A 222 -2.39 29.93 9.86
CA PHE A 222 -2.49 28.72 9.05
C PHE A 222 -3.73 27.92 9.46
N CYS A 223 -4.40 27.35 8.47
CA CYS A 223 -5.54 26.45 8.64
C CYS A 223 -5.23 25.16 7.86
N ASN A 224 -5.05 24.04 8.56
CA ASN A 224 -4.76 22.76 7.94
C ASN A 224 -6.01 21.87 8.01
N TYR A 225 -6.42 21.30 6.88
CA TYR A 225 -7.57 20.42 6.77
C TYR A 225 -7.16 19.03 6.31
N VAL A 226 -7.71 18.01 6.99
CA VAL A 226 -7.64 16.62 6.56
C VAL A 226 -9.05 16.06 6.48
N GLY A 227 -9.37 15.46 5.34
CA GLY A 227 -10.66 14.84 5.08
C GLY A 227 -10.91 13.59 5.91
N THR A 228 -12.14 13.09 5.84
CA THR A 228 -12.52 11.83 6.46
C THR A 228 -11.91 10.64 5.72
N TYR A 229 -11.63 9.57 6.44
CA TYR A 229 -11.20 8.28 5.90
C TYR A 229 -11.64 7.16 6.83
N GLU A 230 -11.59 5.92 6.35
CA GLU A 230 -11.93 4.73 7.09
C GLU A 230 -10.67 4.13 7.71
N ASN A 231 -10.72 3.88 9.01
CA ASN A 231 -9.78 3.00 9.69
C ASN A 231 -10.34 1.57 9.62
N ASP A 232 -9.88 0.84 8.63
CA ASP A 232 -10.20 -0.56 8.31
C ASP A 232 -9.06 -1.52 8.68
N GLU A 233 -8.09 -1.07 9.48
CA GLU A 233 -7.05 -1.94 10.02
C GLU A 233 -7.69 -3.05 10.89
N PRO A 234 -7.44 -4.33 10.58
CA PRO A 234 -8.08 -5.43 11.28
C PRO A 234 -7.57 -5.53 12.72
N LEU A 235 -8.31 -4.93 13.65
CA LEU A 235 -8.07 -5.02 15.08
C LEU A 235 -9.04 -6.02 15.72
N PRO A 236 -8.55 -7.06 16.42
CA PRO A 236 -9.42 -8.05 17.07
C PRO A 236 -10.50 -7.41 17.94
N GLY A 237 -11.77 -7.72 17.65
CA GLY A 237 -12.92 -7.22 18.39
C GLY A 237 -13.28 -5.75 18.11
N ARG A 238 -12.70 -5.12 17.08
CA ARG A 238 -13.06 -3.76 16.67
C ARG A 238 -13.53 -3.76 15.21
N PRO A 239 -14.75 -3.26 14.92
CA PRO A 239 -15.16 -3.05 13.55
C PRO A 239 -14.36 -1.90 12.92
N ASN A 240 -14.38 -1.83 11.59
CA ASN A 240 -13.92 -0.65 10.86
C ASN A 240 -14.59 0.60 11.43
N SER A 241 -13.84 1.69 11.48
CA SER A 241 -14.31 2.94 12.09
C SER A 241 -14.01 4.13 11.20
N GLN A 242 -15.00 4.99 11.02
CA GLN A 242 -14.79 6.23 10.28
C GLN A 242 -14.01 7.23 11.15
N VAL A 243 -12.88 7.72 10.63
CA VAL A 243 -12.20 8.87 11.19
C VAL A 243 -12.82 10.13 10.58
N ALA A 244 -13.45 10.95 11.43
CA ALA A 244 -14.04 12.22 10.99
C ALA A 244 -12.95 13.14 10.41
N SER A 245 -13.33 14.06 9.53
CA SER A 245 -12.41 15.13 9.12
C SER A 245 -12.04 16.01 10.30
N TRP A 246 -10.87 16.64 10.22
CA TRP A 246 -10.42 17.58 11.25
C TRP A 246 -9.74 18.80 10.64
N THR A 247 -9.64 19.84 11.45
CA THR A 247 -9.02 21.10 11.09
C THR A 247 -8.16 21.59 12.25
N THR A 248 -6.93 22.01 11.97
CA THR A 248 -6.05 22.64 12.96
C THR A 248 -5.69 24.05 12.53
N PHE A 249 -5.37 24.88 13.52
CA PHE A 249 -4.97 26.27 13.30
C PHE A 249 -3.65 26.56 14.03
N ASP A 250 -2.74 27.22 13.32
CA ASP A 250 -1.44 27.66 13.85
C ASP A 250 -1.30 29.17 13.61
N LEU A 251 -0.78 29.90 14.60
CA LEU A 251 -0.60 31.36 14.52
C LEU A 251 0.86 31.73 14.79
N ASP A 252 1.43 32.55 13.90
CA ASP A 252 2.76 33.16 14.01
C ASP A 252 2.63 34.70 14.03
N LEU A 253 3.43 35.40 14.85
CA LEU A 253 3.34 36.86 15.08
C LEU A 253 4.72 37.52 14.99
#